data_AF-A0A5B8QXA1-F1
#
_entry.id   AF-A0A5B8QXA1-F1
#
_cell.length_a   1.000
_cell.length_b   1.000
_cell.length_c   1.000
_cell.angle_alpha   90.00
_cell.angle_beta   90.00
_cell.angle_gamma   90.00
#
_symmetry.space_group_name_H-M   'P 1'
#
loop_
_entity.id
_entity.type
_entity.pdbx_description
1 polymer ?
#
loop_
_entity_poly.entity_id
_entity_poly.type
_entity_poly.pdbx_seq_one_letter_code
_entity_poly.pdbx_strand_id
1 'polypeptide(L)'
;MNILIIDDQKFIRETLKADIHRYLAEDEIHIYEASNGNQGIELLMALDVSLDLVIIDLKMEQGDGIAVINMLATTPRWLTVPIAVISSSDKRTLELVDCIIHTLRLNLVGVFAKPVNASDILTPLLATEAEANTALDIQANRRHRHTNINVQQLLKDEQLILCYQPKINLTTQEIMGFEVLSRLCDRHHGYIYPDAFLPLINQQGLNSVFTRMVISQALQCWVRQPLLAQFSLSINITADDLTCDELIEYIIESSRNHDGVKLILELTESQEIINQDRVLNSIARLIINNIDISLDDFGKSYSTYDRLDAIPFKEIKIDKSFVSDMDINHQHYLIVESTIALAQKMNVKVVAEGVETAAIAGILSALGCDVAQGYLYSPPIEGRYLIDWIGQYQSELVHGQ
;
A
#
# COMPACT_ATOMS: atom_id res chain seq x y z
N MET A 1 11.00 34.74 10.05
CA MET A 1 11.05 33.49 9.24
C MET A 1 11.69 33.71 7.86
N ASN A 2 12.59 32.83 7.41
CA ASN A 2 13.23 32.82 6.08
C ASN A 2 12.61 31.73 5.19
N ILE A 3 11.96 32.11 4.09
CA ILE A 3 11.25 31.18 3.19
C ILE A 3 11.81 31.30 1.78
N LEU A 4 12.06 30.18 1.10
CA LEU A 4 12.41 30.16 -0.31
C LEU A 4 11.24 29.62 -1.14
N ILE A 5 10.79 30.38 -2.15
CA ILE A 5 9.75 29.96 -3.10
C ILE A 5 10.36 29.80 -4.48
N ILE A 6 10.25 28.59 -5.04
CA ILE A 6 10.77 28.21 -6.35
C ILE A 6 9.58 27.79 -7.22
N ASP A 7 9.17 28.65 -8.14
CA ASP A 7 8.01 28.41 -9.02
C ASP A 7 8.21 29.25 -10.28
N ASP A 8 7.91 28.75 -11.47
CA ASP A 8 8.09 29.51 -12.71
C ASP A 8 6.98 30.53 -12.96
N GLN A 9 5.80 30.33 -12.37
CA GLN A 9 4.66 31.22 -12.50
C GLN A 9 4.76 32.36 -11.47
N LYS A 10 5.09 33.55 -11.98
CA LYS A 10 5.13 34.78 -11.17
C LYS A 10 3.84 35.00 -10.37
N PHE A 11 2.69 34.71 -10.96
CA PHE A 11 1.39 34.85 -10.29
C PHE A 11 1.26 33.97 -9.03
N ILE A 12 1.75 32.72 -9.08
CA ILE A 12 1.73 31.81 -7.94
C ILE A 12 2.67 32.31 -6.83
N ARG A 13 3.88 32.77 -7.19
CA ARG A 13 4.81 33.36 -6.21
C ARG A 13 4.23 34.59 -5.52
N GLU A 14 3.60 35.52 -6.26
CA GLU A 14 2.95 36.70 -5.69
C GLU A 14 1.77 36.33 -4.76
N THR A 15 0.98 35.33 -5.15
CA THR A 15 -0.16 34.85 -4.34
C THR A 15 0.32 34.23 -3.04
N LEU A 16 1.29 33.31 -3.10
CA LEU A 16 1.89 32.70 -1.91
C LEU A 16 2.52 33.74 -0.99
N LYS A 17 3.28 34.70 -1.52
CA LYS A 17 3.85 35.80 -0.71
C LYS A 17 2.76 36.58 0.02
N ALA A 18 1.71 36.99 -0.68
CA ALA A 18 0.61 37.74 -0.11
C ALA A 18 -0.12 36.94 1.00
N ASP A 19 -0.30 35.64 0.79
CA ASP A 19 -0.97 34.76 1.75
C ASP A 19 -0.08 34.45 2.97
N ILE A 20 1.23 34.24 2.78
CA ILE A 20 2.21 34.05 3.85
C ILE A 20 2.22 35.28 4.77
N HIS A 21 2.34 36.49 4.21
CA HIS A 21 2.32 37.73 4.98
C HIS A 21 0.99 37.99 5.70
N ARG A 22 -0.12 37.46 5.16
CA ARG A 22 -1.43 37.57 5.81
C ARG A 22 -1.57 36.56 6.97
N TYR A 23 -0.99 35.38 6.82
CA TYR A 23 -1.15 34.26 7.75
C TYR A 23 -0.19 34.34 8.94
N LEU A 24 1.06 34.77 8.71
CA LEU A 24 2.07 34.94 9.74
C LEU A 24 2.05 36.38 10.26
N ALA A 25 1.61 36.57 11.50
CA ALA A 25 1.67 37.85 12.21
C ALA A 25 3.05 38.11 12.84
N GLU A 26 4.14 37.80 12.12
CA GLU A 26 5.52 38.05 12.56
C GLU A 26 6.07 39.35 11.96
N ASP A 27 6.85 40.11 12.74
CA ASP A 27 7.42 41.39 12.32
C ASP A 27 8.58 41.27 11.30
N GLU A 28 9.21 40.08 11.15
CA GLU A 28 10.32 39.85 10.21
C GLU A 28 10.16 38.53 9.43
N ILE A 29 9.54 38.60 8.24
CA ILE A 29 9.48 37.51 7.25
C ILE A 29 10.31 37.89 6.03
N HIS A 30 11.32 37.10 5.71
CA HIS A 30 12.14 37.26 4.52
C HIS A 30 11.80 36.16 3.51
N ILE A 31 11.31 36.56 2.33
CA ILE A 31 10.96 35.64 1.25
C ILE A 31 11.97 35.78 0.12
N TYR A 32 12.67 34.69 -0.17
CA TYR A 32 13.54 34.52 -1.32
C TYR A 32 12.75 33.89 -2.46
N GLU A 33 13.02 34.32 -3.70
CA GLU A 33 12.29 33.86 -4.87
C GLU A 33 13.21 33.35 -5.95
N ALA A 34 12.84 32.22 -6.54
CA ALA A 34 13.42 31.69 -7.76
C ALA A 34 12.32 31.47 -8.80
N SER A 35 12.60 31.85 -10.04
CA SER A 35 11.67 31.72 -11.17
C SER A 35 11.84 30.42 -11.94
N ASN A 36 12.76 29.54 -11.52
CA ASN A 36 13.02 28.23 -12.12
C ASN A 36 13.97 27.41 -11.22
N GLY A 37 14.13 26.11 -11.50
CA GLY A 37 14.92 25.20 -10.67
C GLY A 37 16.41 25.53 -10.64
N ASN A 38 16.99 25.97 -11.76
CA ASN A 38 18.41 26.34 -11.81
C ASN A 38 18.71 27.56 -10.93
N GLN A 39 17.88 28.60 -11.02
CA GLN A 39 17.98 29.78 -10.15
C GLN A 39 17.77 29.41 -8.68
N GLY A 40 16.87 28.45 -8.41
CA GLY A 40 16.64 27.90 -7.07
C GLY A 40 17.90 27.25 -6.48
N ILE A 41 18.60 26.43 -7.27
CA ILE A 41 19.87 25.81 -6.88
C ILE A 41 20.95 26.87 -6.65
N GLU A 42 21.11 27.84 -7.56
CA GLU A 42 22.08 28.94 -7.40
C GLU A 42 21.85 29.73 -6.11
N LEU A 43 20.59 30.04 -5.79
CA LEU A 43 20.22 30.70 -4.54
C LEU A 43 20.56 29.82 -3.33
N LEU A 44 20.20 28.54 -3.34
CA LEU A 44 20.54 27.60 -2.26
C LEU A 44 22.06 27.46 -2.06
N MET A 45 22.87 27.61 -3.10
CA MET A 45 24.33 27.59 -2.99
C MET A 45 24.92 28.90 -2.47
N ALA A 46 24.27 30.03 -2.76
CA ALA A 46 24.74 31.37 -2.39
C ALA A 46 24.22 31.87 -1.02
N LEU A 47 23.12 31.31 -0.52
CA LEU A 47 22.50 31.71 0.74
C LEU A 47 23.32 31.25 1.95
N ASP A 48 23.74 32.22 2.77
CA ASP A 48 24.41 31.94 4.04
C ASP A 48 23.46 32.00 5.26
N VAL A 49 22.16 32.15 5.04
CA VAL A 49 21.13 32.12 6.09
C VAL A 49 20.52 30.73 6.25
N SER A 50 19.96 30.40 7.42
CA SER A 50 19.10 29.22 7.58
C SER A 50 17.74 29.49 6.95
N LEU A 51 17.17 28.47 6.28
CA LEU A 51 15.82 28.51 5.75
C LEU A 51 14.89 27.74 6.69
N ASP A 52 13.71 28.31 6.93
CA ASP A 52 12.67 27.72 7.77
C ASP A 52 11.64 26.93 6.93
N LEU A 53 11.55 27.22 5.63
CA LEU A 53 10.69 26.52 4.69
C LEU A 53 11.20 26.70 3.24
N VAL A 54 11.16 25.63 2.45
CA VAL A 54 11.36 25.66 1.00
C VAL A 54 10.10 25.19 0.30
N ILE A 55 9.56 26.01 -0.59
CA ILE A 55 8.39 25.72 -1.41
C ILE A 55 8.85 25.51 -2.85
N ILE A 56 8.56 24.34 -3.44
CA ILE A 56 9.11 23.91 -4.74
C ILE A 56 7.99 23.51 -5.69
N ASP A 57 7.93 24.13 -6.88
CA ASP A 57 7.17 23.57 -8.00
C ASP A 57 7.94 22.44 -8.67
N LEU A 58 7.25 21.35 -8.99
CA LEU A 58 7.86 20.22 -9.69
C LEU A 58 8.12 20.51 -11.17
N LYS A 59 7.19 21.21 -11.82
CA LYS A 59 7.21 21.36 -13.27
C LYS A 59 7.51 22.81 -13.62
N MET A 60 8.76 23.07 -14.00
CA MET A 60 9.25 24.38 -14.40
C MET A 60 9.94 24.34 -15.75
N GLU A 61 9.92 25.44 -16.50
CA GLU A 61 10.53 25.50 -17.85
C GLU A 61 12.06 25.32 -17.87
N GLN A 62 12.80 25.73 -16.82
CA GLN A 62 14.27 25.73 -16.80
C GLN A 62 14.86 25.10 -15.52
N GLY A 63 15.15 23.81 -15.57
CA GLY A 63 15.51 23.03 -14.38
C GLY A 63 14.26 22.65 -13.59
N ASP A 64 14.06 21.36 -13.36
CA ASP A 64 12.86 20.83 -12.71
C ASP A 64 12.99 20.82 -11.17
N GLY A 65 11.85 20.68 -10.47
CA GLY A 65 11.85 20.63 -9.01
C GLY A 65 12.55 19.40 -8.44
N ILE A 66 12.65 18.32 -9.21
CA ILE A 66 13.35 17.09 -8.81
C ILE A 66 14.87 17.34 -8.73
N ALA A 67 15.44 18.10 -9.65
CA ALA A 67 16.84 18.51 -9.60
C ALA A 67 17.14 19.32 -8.33
N VAL A 68 16.23 20.22 -7.94
CA VAL A 68 16.34 20.98 -6.68
C VAL A 68 16.29 20.04 -5.47
N ILE A 69 15.34 19.10 -5.45
CA ILE A 69 15.20 18.10 -4.39
C ILE A 69 16.47 17.24 -4.23
N ASN A 70 17.03 16.76 -5.34
CA ASN A 70 18.27 15.98 -5.33
C ASN A 70 19.47 16.82 -4.83
N MET A 71 19.52 18.11 -5.17
CA MET A 71 20.54 19.02 -4.65
C MET A 71 20.41 19.22 -3.12
N LEU A 72 19.19 19.36 -2.61
CA LEU A 72 18.93 19.43 -1.16
C LEU A 72 19.37 18.14 -0.45
N ALA A 73 19.04 16.97 -1.01
CA ALA A 73 19.41 15.67 -0.45
C ALA A 73 20.93 15.42 -0.40
N THR A 74 21.67 16.00 -1.34
CA THR A 74 23.13 15.87 -1.42
C THR A 74 23.90 16.90 -0.58
N THR A 75 23.19 17.84 0.05
CA THR A 75 23.79 18.93 0.82
C THR A 75 23.32 18.88 2.28
N PRO A 76 24.18 18.45 3.24
CA PRO A 76 23.77 18.17 4.62
C PRO A 76 23.08 19.32 5.36
N ARG A 77 23.41 20.59 5.03
CA ARG A 77 22.82 21.79 5.63
C ARG A 77 21.31 21.88 5.42
N TRP A 78 20.78 21.25 4.36
CA TRP A 78 19.38 21.40 3.96
C TRP A 78 18.50 20.20 4.34
N LEU A 79 19.07 19.10 4.85
CA LEU A 79 18.35 17.85 5.13
C LEU A 79 17.18 18.02 6.13
N THR A 80 17.34 18.93 7.09
CA THR A 80 16.33 19.17 8.14
C THR A 80 15.34 20.27 7.79
N VAL A 81 15.57 21.01 6.71
CA VAL A 81 14.70 22.13 6.33
C VAL A 81 13.36 21.58 5.83
N PRO A 82 12.23 22.06 6.35
CA PRO A 82 10.91 21.69 5.86
C PRO A 82 10.72 22.02 4.38
N ILE A 83 10.23 21.06 3.60
CA ILE A 83 9.99 21.17 2.17
C ILE A 83 8.50 21.01 1.89
N ALA A 84 7.91 21.93 1.13
CA ALA A 84 6.58 21.80 0.57
C ALA A 84 6.66 21.72 -0.95
N VAL A 85 6.07 20.68 -1.52
CA VAL A 85 6.03 20.51 -2.97
C VAL A 85 4.68 20.96 -3.49
N ILE A 86 4.68 21.78 -4.53
CA ILE A 86 3.47 22.24 -5.19
C ILE A 86 3.50 21.72 -6.64
N SER A 87 2.38 21.23 -7.18
CA SER A 87 2.31 20.90 -8.60
C SER A 87 0.90 21.00 -9.18
N SER A 88 0.82 21.25 -10.48
CA SER A 88 -0.40 21.04 -11.28
C SER A 88 -0.45 19.66 -11.93
N SER A 89 0.52 18.78 -11.62
CA SER A 89 0.59 17.42 -12.15
C SER A 89 -0.52 16.55 -11.57
N ASP A 90 -0.85 15.46 -12.27
CA ASP A 90 -1.85 14.49 -11.83
C ASP A 90 -1.41 13.78 -10.53
N LYS A 91 -2.38 13.16 -9.85
CA LYS A 91 -2.21 12.54 -8.53
C LYS A 91 -1.07 11.50 -8.51
N ARG A 92 -0.84 10.76 -9.60
CA ARG A 92 0.20 9.73 -9.69
C ARG A 92 1.60 10.33 -9.70
N THR A 93 1.78 11.46 -10.38
CA THR A 93 3.04 12.21 -10.37
C THR A 93 3.35 12.72 -8.97
N LEU A 94 2.34 13.18 -8.23
CA LEU A 94 2.50 13.62 -6.84
C LEU A 94 2.86 12.47 -5.90
N GLU A 95 2.23 11.29 -6.06
CA GLU A 95 2.55 10.08 -5.28
C GLU A 95 3.99 9.58 -5.56
N LEU A 96 4.47 9.66 -6.80
CA LEU A 96 5.86 9.32 -7.13
C LEU A 96 6.86 10.27 -6.47
N VAL A 97 6.57 11.57 -6.45
CA VAL A 97 7.44 12.56 -5.80
C VAL A 97 7.46 12.36 -4.28
N ASP A 98 6.32 12.08 -3.68
CA ASP A 98 6.23 11.74 -2.25
C ASP A 98 7.18 10.57 -1.92
N CYS A 99 7.12 9.48 -2.69
CA CYS A 99 8.01 8.33 -2.54
C CYS A 99 9.51 8.69 -2.70
N ILE A 100 9.87 9.52 -3.68
CA ILE A 100 11.26 9.93 -3.92
C ILE A 100 11.81 10.72 -2.73
N ILE A 101 11.06 11.71 -2.22
CA ILE A 101 11.51 12.59 -1.14
C ILE A 101 11.68 11.80 0.18
N HIS A 102 10.77 10.85 0.45
CA HIS A 102 10.90 9.94 1.59
C HIS A 102 12.13 9.05 1.49
N THR A 103 12.43 8.54 0.30
CA THR A 103 13.63 7.72 0.04
C THR A 103 14.91 8.53 0.28
N LEU A 104 14.90 9.81 -0.07
CA LEU A 104 16.00 10.75 0.13
C LEU A 104 16.11 11.29 1.57
N ARG A 105 15.22 10.89 2.48
CA ARG A 105 15.18 11.29 3.91
C ARG A 105 15.12 12.81 4.13
N LEU A 106 14.45 13.52 3.25
CA LEU A 106 14.20 14.96 3.39
C LEU A 106 12.97 15.22 4.27
N ASN A 107 12.94 16.37 4.93
CA ASN A 107 11.83 16.79 5.80
C ASN A 107 10.65 17.34 4.99
N LEU A 108 9.77 16.45 4.49
CA LEU A 108 8.61 16.82 3.68
C LEU A 108 7.41 17.24 4.55
N VAL A 109 6.96 18.48 4.38
CA VAL A 109 5.72 19.03 4.98
C VAL A 109 4.49 18.45 4.29
N GLY A 110 4.56 18.32 2.95
CA GLY A 110 3.49 17.76 2.15
C GLY A 110 3.63 18.08 0.67
N VAL A 111 2.77 17.42 -0.11
CA VAL A 111 2.64 17.61 -1.56
C VAL A 111 1.25 18.17 -1.86
N PHE A 112 1.20 19.32 -2.51
CA PHE A 112 -0.01 20.12 -2.68
C PHE A 112 -0.32 20.32 -4.17
N ALA A 113 -1.60 20.13 -4.53
CA ALA A 113 -2.08 20.44 -5.86
C ALA A 113 -2.32 21.95 -6.01
N LYS A 114 -1.96 22.54 -7.16
CA LYS A 114 -2.34 23.93 -7.48
C LYS A 114 -3.84 23.99 -7.82
N PRO A 115 -4.59 25.00 -7.34
CA PRO A 115 -4.14 26.12 -6.51
C PRO A 115 -4.01 25.73 -5.02
N VAL A 116 -2.98 26.26 -4.35
CA VAL A 116 -2.70 26.01 -2.93
C VAL A 116 -2.66 27.33 -2.16
N ASN A 117 -3.23 27.36 -0.94
CA ASN A 117 -3.13 28.52 -0.06
C ASN A 117 -1.93 28.35 0.87
N ALA A 118 -1.26 29.46 1.21
CA ALA A 118 -0.13 29.40 2.14
C ALA A 118 -0.52 28.81 3.51
N SER A 119 -1.76 29.01 3.98
CA SER A 119 -2.25 28.41 5.22
C SER A 119 -2.19 26.89 5.21
N ASP A 120 -2.42 26.25 4.06
CA ASP A 120 -2.42 24.78 3.93
C ASP A 120 -1.00 24.21 4.12
N ILE A 121 0.01 25.00 3.76
CA ILE A 121 1.44 24.67 3.91
C ILE A 121 1.96 25.05 5.30
N LEU A 122 1.52 26.20 5.83
CA LEU A 122 2.02 26.77 7.06
C LEU A 122 1.37 26.18 8.31
N THR A 123 0.12 25.72 8.24
CA THR A 123 -0.57 25.13 9.40
C THR A 123 0.17 23.90 9.94
N PRO A 124 0.61 22.93 9.11
CA PRO A 124 1.41 21.81 9.59
C PRO A 124 2.78 22.22 10.16
N LEU A 125 3.33 23.34 9.68
CA LEU A 125 4.66 23.84 10.07
C LEU A 125 4.64 24.60 11.40
N LEU A 126 3.58 25.37 11.66
CA LEU A 126 3.46 26.29 12.79
C LEU A 126 2.69 25.71 13.97
N ALA A 127 2.05 24.56 13.79
CA ALA A 127 1.31 23.93 14.86
C ALA A 127 2.26 23.56 16.00
N THR A 128 1.99 24.08 17.21
CA THR A 128 2.68 23.65 18.42
C THR A 128 2.47 22.15 18.65
N GLU A 129 3.36 21.46 19.38
CA GLU A 129 3.20 20.02 19.69
C GLU A 129 1.80 19.66 20.24
N ALA A 130 1.09 20.63 20.84
CA ALA A 130 -0.28 20.47 21.35
C ALA A 130 -1.38 20.69 20.28
N GLU A 131 -1.20 21.63 19.34
CA GLU A 131 -2.21 21.96 18.30
C GLU A 131 -2.01 21.16 17.00
N ALA A 132 -0.79 20.67 16.75
CA ALA A 132 -0.49 19.73 15.67
C ALA A 132 -1.37 18.48 15.81
N ASN A 133 -1.61 18.04 17.04
CA ASN A 133 -2.47 16.91 17.35
C ASN A 133 -3.95 17.11 16.95
N THR A 134 -4.45 18.34 16.86
CA THR A 134 -5.90 18.58 16.61
C THR A 134 -6.24 18.85 15.15
N ALA A 135 -5.32 19.46 14.37
CA ALA A 135 -5.52 19.68 12.93
C ALA A 135 -5.06 18.49 12.06
N LEU A 136 -4.06 17.73 12.52
CA LEU A 136 -3.69 16.43 11.94
C LEU A 136 -4.75 15.35 12.23
N ASP A 137 -5.65 15.55 13.19
CA ASP A 137 -6.71 14.59 13.52
C ASP A 137 -7.80 14.45 12.43
N ILE A 138 -7.81 15.28 11.38
CA ILE A 138 -8.81 15.14 10.29
C ILE A 138 -8.20 14.53 9.01
N GLN A 139 -6.89 14.70 8.76
CA GLN A 139 -6.21 14.10 7.60
C GLN A 139 -5.10 13.07 7.96
N ALA A 140 -4.45 13.19 9.11
CA ALA A 140 -3.46 12.23 9.63
C ALA A 140 -4.05 11.14 10.54
N ASN A 141 -5.35 11.17 10.83
CA ASN A 141 -6.07 10.11 11.55
C ASN A 141 -6.04 8.74 10.83
N ARG A 142 -5.45 8.67 9.63
CA ARG A 142 -5.17 7.41 8.92
C ARG A 142 -3.72 6.92 9.00
N ARG A 143 -2.73 7.75 9.36
CA ARG A 143 -1.31 7.37 9.16
C ARG A 143 -0.40 7.42 10.39
N HIS A 144 -0.65 8.19 11.45
CA HIS A 144 0.35 8.38 12.53
C HIS A 144 -0.18 8.15 13.98
N ARG A 145 -0.96 7.10 14.24
CA ARG A 145 -1.33 6.70 15.61
C ARG A 145 -0.35 5.76 16.33
N HIS A 146 0.81 5.47 15.76
CA HIS A 146 1.51 4.22 16.13
C HIS A 146 3.01 4.35 16.39
N THR A 147 3.51 5.54 16.68
CA THR A 147 4.93 5.76 17.04
C THR A 147 5.35 5.09 18.36
N ASN A 148 4.41 4.54 19.13
CA ASN A 148 4.67 3.71 20.33
C ASN A 148 4.10 2.28 20.23
N ILE A 149 3.85 1.72 19.03
CA ILE A 149 3.51 0.29 18.93
C ILE A 149 4.74 -0.54 19.29
N ASN A 150 4.68 -1.23 20.43
CA ASN A 150 5.58 -2.36 20.70
C ASN A 150 5.01 -3.63 20.06
N VAL A 151 5.37 -3.87 18.79
CA VAL A 151 4.80 -4.99 18.02
C VAL A 151 5.13 -6.34 18.65
N GLN A 152 6.33 -6.46 19.21
CA GLN A 152 6.75 -7.67 19.91
C GLN A 152 5.87 -7.96 21.12
N GLN A 153 5.44 -6.94 21.86
CA GLN A 153 4.51 -7.08 22.98
C GLN A 153 3.10 -7.45 22.49
N LEU A 154 2.59 -6.78 21.45
CA LEU A 154 1.25 -7.08 20.91
C LEU A 154 1.15 -8.50 20.35
N LEU A 155 2.21 -9.00 19.72
CA LEU A 155 2.27 -10.40 19.26
C LEU A 155 2.31 -11.39 20.43
N LYS A 156 2.99 -11.06 21.53
CA LYS A 156 3.00 -11.90 22.75
C LYS A 156 1.67 -11.91 23.49
N ASP A 157 0.95 -10.80 23.48
CA ASP A 157 -0.31 -10.63 24.20
C ASP A 157 -1.54 -11.16 23.43
N GLU A 158 -1.32 -12.00 22.41
CA GLU A 158 -2.35 -12.59 21.53
C GLU A 158 -3.32 -11.55 20.93
N GLN A 159 -2.82 -10.33 20.66
CA GLN A 159 -3.63 -9.25 20.09
C GLN A 159 -3.76 -9.33 18.56
N LEU A 160 -3.35 -10.45 17.97
CA LEU A 160 -3.51 -10.73 16.54
C LEU A 160 -4.92 -11.25 16.28
N ILE A 161 -5.69 -10.45 15.53
CA ILE A 161 -7.02 -10.78 15.05
C ILE A 161 -6.92 -11.09 13.57
N LEU A 162 -7.44 -12.25 13.16
CA LEU A 162 -7.55 -12.61 11.76
C LEU A 162 -8.94 -12.27 11.23
N CYS A 163 -8.94 -11.50 10.15
CA CYS A 163 -10.10 -11.26 9.33
C CYS A 163 -9.98 -12.08 8.04
N TYR A 164 -11.12 -12.40 7.44
CA TYR A 164 -11.23 -13.26 6.26
C TYR A 164 -12.05 -12.52 5.22
N GLN A 165 -11.44 -12.21 4.08
CA GLN A 165 -12.15 -11.56 2.98
C GLN A 165 -12.55 -12.62 1.94
N PRO A 166 -13.84 -12.72 1.58
CA PRO A 166 -14.30 -13.74 0.63
C PRO A 166 -13.83 -13.46 -0.79
N LYS A 167 -13.50 -14.54 -1.49
CA LYS A 167 -13.23 -14.60 -2.92
C LYS A 167 -14.43 -15.24 -3.61
N ILE A 168 -15.11 -14.49 -4.49
CA ILE A 168 -16.38 -14.87 -5.10
C ILE A 168 -16.18 -15.19 -6.58
N ASN A 169 -16.73 -16.32 -7.05
CA ASN A 169 -16.76 -16.64 -8.47
C ASN A 169 -17.66 -15.64 -9.22
N LEU A 170 -17.12 -14.91 -10.20
CA LEU A 170 -17.89 -13.90 -10.93
C LEU A 170 -19.04 -14.47 -11.76
N THR A 171 -18.96 -15.74 -12.15
CA THR A 171 -19.99 -16.42 -12.95
C THR A 171 -21.06 -17.07 -12.07
N THR A 172 -20.64 -17.92 -11.11
CA THR A 172 -21.59 -18.69 -10.28
C THR A 172 -22.05 -17.93 -9.04
N GLN A 173 -21.37 -16.84 -8.68
CA GLN A 173 -21.54 -16.09 -7.43
C GLN A 173 -21.21 -16.88 -6.16
N GLU A 174 -20.70 -18.11 -6.31
CA GLU A 174 -20.34 -18.98 -5.19
C GLU A 174 -19.03 -18.52 -4.52
N ILE A 175 -18.92 -18.82 -3.23
CA ILE A 175 -17.69 -18.59 -2.46
C ILE A 175 -16.64 -19.61 -2.90
N MET A 176 -15.49 -19.13 -3.36
CA MET A 176 -14.36 -19.98 -3.76
C MET A 176 -13.34 -20.18 -2.64
N GLY A 177 -13.17 -19.16 -1.79
CA GLY A 177 -12.10 -19.10 -0.83
C GLY A 177 -12.11 -17.82 -0.01
N PHE A 178 -11.12 -17.66 0.85
CA PHE A 178 -10.92 -16.46 1.64
C PHE A 178 -9.45 -16.07 1.71
N GLU A 179 -9.18 -14.78 1.65
CA GLU A 179 -7.89 -14.20 2.01
C GLU A 179 -7.85 -13.88 3.50
N VAL A 180 -6.78 -14.31 4.18
CA VAL A 180 -6.50 -13.98 5.58
C VAL A 180 -5.82 -12.63 5.66
N LEU A 181 -6.47 -11.72 6.37
CA LEU A 181 -5.99 -10.37 6.61
C LEU A 181 -5.80 -10.15 8.11
N SER A 182 -4.57 -9.80 8.49
CA SER A 182 -4.23 -9.56 9.89
C SER A 182 -4.65 -8.17 10.36
N ARG A 183 -5.11 -8.07 11.60
CA ARG A 183 -5.31 -6.83 12.34
C ARG A 183 -4.68 -7.00 13.72
N LEU A 184 -3.95 -6.00 14.20
CA LEU A 184 -3.57 -5.97 15.61
C LEU A 184 -4.64 -5.20 16.39
N CYS A 185 -4.86 -5.54 17.64
CA CYS A 185 -5.72 -4.78 18.54
C CYS A 185 -4.87 -4.12 19.62
N ASP A 186 -5.09 -2.83 19.87
CA ASP A 186 -4.61 -2.19 21.08
C ASP A 186 -5.82 -1.78 21.93
N ARG A 187 -5.78 -2.09 23.23
CA ARG A 187 -6.80 -1.72 24.21
C ARG A 187 -7.13 -0.23 24.21
N HIS A 188 -6.17 0.61 23.81
CA HIS A 188 -6.34 2.06 23.76
C HIS A 188 -6.73 2.60 22.37
N HIS A 189 -6.35 1.93 21.27
CA HIS A 189 -6.46 2.48 19.91
C HIS A 189 -7.40 1.69 18.98
N GLY A 190 -7.93 0.54 19.42
CA GLY A 190 -8.78 -0.32 18.59
C GLY A 190 -7.97 -1.11 17.57
N TYR A 191 -8.55 -1.35 16.38
CA TYR A 191 -7.87 -2.08 15.32
C TYR A 191 -6.74 -1.27 14.68
N ILE A 192 -5.59 -1.92 14.54
CA ILE A 192 -4.39 -1.45 13.86
C ILE A 192 -4.25 -2.24 12.56
N TYR A 193 -4.19 -1.52 11.45
CA TYR A 193 -4.13 -2.09 10.11
C TYR A 193 -2.69 -2.43 9.69
N PRO A 194 -2.50 -3.39 8.75
CA PRO A 194 -1.19 -3.85 8.30
C PRO A 194 -0.21 -2.74 7.94
N ASP A 195 -0.64 -1.70 7.22
CA ASP A 195 0.19 -0.56 6.82
C ASP A 195 0.90 0.13 8.00
N ALA A 196 0.34 0.05 9.21
CA ALA A 196 0.91 0.65 10.40
C ALA A 196 1.88 -0.25 11.17
N PHE A 197 1.76 -1.59 11.08
CA PHE A 197 2.56 -2.52 11.89
C PHE A 197 3.49 -3.42 11.07
N LEU A 198 3.19 -3.74 9.81
CA LEU A 198 4.06 -4.56 8.97
C LEU A 198 5.45 -3.93 8.76
N PRO A 199 5.60 -2.61 8.52
CA PRO A 199 6.93 -2.00 8.44
C PRO A 199 7.76 -2.19 9.70
N LEU A 200 7.11 -2.17 10.88
CA LEU A 200 7.76 -2.37 12.17
C LEU A 200 8.17 -3.84 12.38
N ILE A 201 7.33 -4.80 11.96
CA ILE A 201 7.67 -6.23 11.94
C ILE A 201 8.91 -6.46 11.08
N ASN A 202 8.94 -5.85 9.90
CA ASN A 202 10.05 -5.97 8.97
C ASN A 202 11.35 -5.38 9.54
N GLN A 203 11.31 -4.16 10.08
CA GLN A 203 12.46 -3.51 10.72
C GLN A 203 13.03 -4.30 11.90
N GLN A 204 12.20 -5.06 12.59
CA GLN A 204 12.61 -5.91 13.73
C GLN A 204 13.01 -7.33 13.32
N GLY A 205 12.94 -7.68 12.03
CA GLY A 205 13.24 -9.03 11.55
C GLY A 205 12.24 -10.09 12.04
N LEU A 206 11.00 -9.69 12.32
CA LEU A 206 9.97 -10.56 12.89
C LEU A 206 9.03 -11.18 11.84
N ASN A 207 9.30 -11.00 10.54
CA ASN A 207 8.44 -11.46 9.44
C ASN A 207 8.07 -12.94 9.59
N SER A 208 9.06 -13.83 9.70
CA SER A 208 8.78 -15.27 9.75
C SER A 208 8.10 -15.71 11.05
N VAL A 209 8.32 -15.00 12.16
CA VAL A 209 7.58 -15.24 13.41
C VAL A 209 6.12 -14.86 13.25
N PHE A 210 5.86 -13.69 12.65
CA PHE A 210 4.52 -13.22 12.37
C PHE A 210 3.77 -14.13 11.40
N THR A 211 4.38 -14.47 10.27
CA THR A 211 3.81 -15.38 9.26
C THR A 211 3.47 -16.73 9.89
N ARG A 212 4.35 -17.28 10.73
CA ARG A 212 4.08 -18.51 11.50
C ARG A 212 2.85 -18.39 12.40
N MET A 213 2.70 -17.28 13.11
CA MET A 213 1.54 -17.04 13.97
C MET A 213 0.25 -16.95 13.16
N VAL A 214 0.25 -16.21 12.04
CA VAL A 214 -0.90 -16.08 11.14
C VAL A 214 -1.33 -17.46 10.63
N ILE A 215 -0.39 -18.26 10.11
CA ILE A 215 -0.68 -19.60 9.59
C ILE A 215 -1.24 -20.52 10.68
N SER A 216 -0.63 -20.50 11.87
CA SER A 216 -1.10 -21.32 12.98
C SER A 216 -2.55 -20.99 13.36
N GLN A 217 -2.85 -19.70 13.56
CA GLN A 217 -4.18 -19.25 13.98
C GLN A 217 -5.21 -19.45 12.86
N ALA A 218 -4.84 -19.22 11.60
CA ALA A 218 -5.71 -19.40 10.45
C ALA A 218 -6.11 -20.87 10.28
N LEU A 219 -5.14 -21.79 10.30
CA LEU A 219 -5.40 -23.23 10.18
C LEU A 219 -6.23 -23.75 11.36
N GLN A 220 -5.92 -23.32 12.59
CA GLN A 220 -6.72 -23.68 13.77
C GLN A 220 -8.17 -23.21 13.65
N CYS A 221 -8.41 -22.01 13.13
CA CYS A 221 -9.77 -21.52 12.86
C CYS A 221 -10.45 -22.39 11.79
N TRP A 222 -9.74 -22.69 10.70
CA TRP A 222 -10.25 -23.45 9.57
C TRP A 222 -10.72 -24.85 9.97
N VAL A 223 -9.88 -25.62 10.66
CA VAL A 223 -10.17 -27.03 10.99
C VAL A 223 -11.22 -27.21 12.07
N ARG A 224 -11.50 -26.19 12.88
CA ARG A 224 -12.59 -26.23 13.85
C ARG A 224 -13.97 -26.21 13.20
N GLN A 225 -14.05 -25.83 11.92
CA GLN A 225 -15.31 -25.63 11.21
C GLN A 225 -15.33 -26.48 9.93
N PRO A 226 -15.94 -27.68 9.95
CA PRO A 226 -15.96 -28.58 8.80
C PRO A 226 -16.49 -27.95 7.50
N LEU A 227 -17.41 -26.98 7.60
CA LEU A 227 -17.93 -26.22 6.46
C LEU A 227 -16.84 -25.51 5.66
N LEU A 228 -15.75 -25.09 6.31
CA LEU A 228 -14.68 -24.32 5.68
C LEU A 228 -13.76 -25.18 4.80
N ALA A 229 -13.78 -26.51 4.94
CA ALA A 229 -12.92 -27.42 4.18
C ALA A 229 -13.15 -27.37 2.65
N GLN A 230 -14.32 -26.89 2.21
CA GLN A 230 -14.63 -26.74 0.78
C GLN A 230 -14.02 -25.47 0.16
N PHE A 231 -13.60 -24.51 0.97
CA PHE A 231 -13.09 -23.21 0.53
C PHE A 231 -11.56 -23.17 0.62
N SER A 232 -10.91 -22.51 -0.33
CA SER A 232 -9.47 -22.25 -0.21
C SER A 232 -9.16 -21.21 0.85
N LEU A 233 -8.01 -21.37 1.49
CA LEU A 233 -7.48 -20.43 2.48
C LEU A 233 -6.22 -19.79 1.92
N SER A 234 -6.26 -18.48 1.67
CA SER A 234 -5.13 -17.73 1.13
C SER A 234 -4.43 -16.91 2.21
N ILE A 235 -3.10 -17.01 2.29
CA ILE A 235 -2.29 -16.30 3.29
C ILE A 235 -1.13 -15.61 2.60
N ASN A 236 -0.93 -14.32 2.92
CA ASN A 236 0.18 -13.53 2.44
C ASN A 236 1.54 -14.05 2.93
N ILE A 237 2.51 -14.12 2.03
CA ILE A 237 3.90 -14.49 2.32
C ILE A 237 4.87 -13.54 1.60
N THR A 238 5.99 -13.24 2.24
CA THR A 238 7.04 -12.39 1.66
C THR A 238 8.13 -13.22 0.98
N ALA A 239 8.92 -12.61 0.09
CA ALA A 239 10.10 -13.26 -0.47
C ALA A 239 11.12 -13.64 0.63
N ASP A 240 11.25 -12.81 1.66
CA ASP A 240 12.14 -13.07 2.80
C ASP A 240 11.69 -14.30 3.60
N ASP A 241 10.39 -14.48 3.81
CA ASP A 241 9.83 -15.68 4.43
C ASP A 241 10.21 -16.95 3.67
N LEU A 242 10.25 -16.88 2.34
CA LEU A 242 10.65 -18.00 1.48
C LEU A 242 12.15 -18.33 1.57
N THR A 243 12.96 -17.47 2.19
CA THR A 243 14.38 -17.77 2.46
C THR A 243 14.61 -18.48 3.80
N CYS A 244 13.60 -18.57 4.66
CA CYS A 244 13.66 -19.24 5.96
C CYS A 244 13.21 -20.70 5.86
N ASP A 245 14.17 -21.63 5.83
CA ASP A 245 13.90 -23.07 5.72
C ASP A 245 13.02 -23.61 6.85
N GLU A 246 13.17 -23.10 8.07
CA GLU A 246 12.38 -23.50 9.23
C GLU A 246 10.90 -23.10 9.08
N LEU A 247 10.63 -21.93 8.47
CA LEU A 247 9.27 -21.52 8.19
C LEU A 247 8.65 -22.39 7.11
N ILE A 248 9.38 -22.67 6.02
CA ILE A 248 8.89 -23.55 4.95
C ILE A 248 8.55 -24.94 5.47
N GLU A 249 9.42 -25.53 6.30
CA GLU A 249 9.14 -26.84 6.90
C GLU A 249 7.91 -26.77 7.80
N TYR A 250 7.79 -25.72 8.63
CA TYR A 250 6.62 -25.50 9.47
C TYR A 250 5.32 -25.41 8.65
N ILE A 251 5.33 -24.72 7.52
CA ILE A 251 4.16 -24.57 6.64
C ILE A 251 3.77 -25.94 6.07
N ILE A 252 4.73 -26.70 5.57
CA ILE A 252 4.51 -28.04 5.00
C ILE A 252 3.95 -28.99 6.06
N GLU A 253 4.57 -29.04 7.24
CA GLU A 253 4.09 -29.85 8.36
C GLU A 253 2.68 -29.44 8.79
N SER A 254 2.43 -28.13 8.91
CA SER A 254 1.12 -27.60 9.28
C SER A 254 0.06 -27.95 8.25
N SER A 255 0.36 -27.85 6.96
CA SER A 255 -0.57 -28.25 5.89
C SER A 255 -0.88 -29.75 5.92
N ARG A 256 0.14 -30.60 6.16
CA ARG A 256 -0.05 -32.06 6.25
C ARG A 256 -0.88 -32.46 7.47
N ASN A 257 -0.70 -31.79 8.61
CA ASN A 257 -1.45 -32.07 9.84
C ASN A 257 -2.92 -31.63 9.74
N HIS A 258 -3.24 -30.71 8.84
CA HIS A 258 -4.58 -30.22 8.58
C HIS A 258 -5.04 -30.64 7.17
N ASP A 259 -4.94 -31.94 6.90
CA ASP A 259 -5.32 -32.53 5.61
C ASP A 259 -6.75 -32.12 5.20
N GLY A 260 -6.91 -31.78 3.93
CA GLY A 260 -8.16 -31.25 3.36
C GLY A 260 -8.28 -29.72 3.32
N VAL A 261 -7.40 -28.96 3.98
CA VAL A 261 -7.35 -27.49 3.79
C VAL A 261 -6.60 -27.15 2.51
N LYS A 262 -7.28 -26.52 1.54
CA LYS A 262 -6.62 -26.01 0.34
C LYS A 262 -5.92 -24.68 0.65
N LEU A 263 -4.65 -24.76 1.04
CA LEU A 263 -3.80 -23.61 1.35
C LEU A 263 -3.23 -22.99 0.06
N ILE A 264 -3.34 -21.67 -0.05
CA ILE A 264 -2.74 -20.86 -1.11
C ILE A 264 -1.84 -19.82 -0.43
N LEU A 265 -0.60 -19.68 -0.88
CA LEU A 265 0.29 -18.62 -0.40
C LEU A 265 0.36 -17.50 -1.44
N GLU A 266 0.05 -16.29 -1.00
CA GLU A 266 0.03 -15.09 -1.84
C GLU A 266 1.37 -14.38 -1.73
N LEU A 267 2.16 -14.46 -2.80
CA LEU A 267 3.47 -13.86 -2.87
C LEU A 267 3.36 -12.47 -3.50
N THR A 268 3.65 -11.44 -2.71
CA THR A 268 3.73 -10.06 -3.22
C THR A 268 4.92 -9.87 -4.13
N GLU A 269 4.73 -9.06 -5.17
CA GLU A 269 5.76 -8.79 -6.16
C GLU A 269 6.85 -7.82 -5.64
N SER A 270 7.80 -8.32 -4.84
CA SER A 270 8.94 -7.50 -4.38
C SER A 270 9.98 -7.31 -5.48
N GLN A 271 10.51 -6.09 -5.64
CA GLN A 271 11.53 -5.77 -6.67
C GLN A 271 12.86 -6.49 -6.40
N GLU A 272 13.12 -6.87 -5.16
CA GLU A 272 14.31 -7.61 -4.73
C GLU A 272 13.91 -9.03 -4.30
N ILE A 273 13.96 -9.98 -5.24
CA ILE A 273 14.02 -11.40 -4.87
C ILE A 273 15.46 -11.66 -4.46
N ILE A 274 15.74 -11.48 -3.17
CA ILE A 274 17.03 -11.85 -2.59
C ILE A 274 17.18 -13.36 -2.77
N ASN A 275 18.20 -13.79 -3.51
CA ASN A 275 18.59 -15.20 -3.67
C ASN A 275 17.54 -16.08 -4.39
N GLN A 276 17.30 -15.77 -5.68
CA GLN A 276 16.31 -16.43 -6.56
C GLN A 276 16.29 -17.96 -6.46
N ASP A 277 17.45 -18.63 -6.41
CA ASP A 277 17.53 -20.10 -6.32
C ASP A 277 16.91 -20.67 -5.03
N ARG A 278 17.09 -19.99 -3.89
CA ARG A 278 16.52 -20.44 -2.61
C ARG A 278 15.01 -20.26 -2.60
N VAL A 279 14.54 -19.10 -3.05
CA VAL A 279 13.10 -18.80 -3.14
C VAL A 279 12.40 -19.80 -4.05
N LEU A 280 12.97 -20.09 -5.23
CA LEU A 280 12.44 -21.08 -6.16
C LEU A 280 12.44 -22.50 -5.57
N ASN A 281 13.47 -22.89 -4.82
CA ASN A 281 13.50 -24.18 -4.13
C ASN A 281 12.39 -24.28 -3.07
N SER A 282 12.20 -23.24 -2.25
CA SER A 282 11.12 -23.16 -1.28
C SER A 282 9.74 -23.27 -1.93
N ILE A 283 9.51 -22.53 -3.03
CA ILE A 283 8.29 -22.62 -3.83
C ILE A 283 8.08 -24.05 -4.36
N ALA A 284 9.11 -24.67 -4.92
CA ALA A 284 9.03 -26.05 -5.42
C ALA A 284 8.66 -27.03 -4.30
N ARG A 285 9.25 -26.89 -3.10
CA ARG A 285 8.91 -27.70 -1.92
C ARG A 285 7.45 -27.52 -1.52
N LEU A 286 6.93 -26.29 -1.51
CA LEU A 286 5.53 -26.00 -1.18
C LEU A 286 4.57 -26.65 -2.18
N ILE A 287 4.84 -26.52 -3.49
CA ILE A 287 4.01 -27.06 -4.56
C ILE A 287 3.98 -28.59 -4.55
N ILE A 288 5.12 -29.25 -4.35
CA ILE A 288 5.19 -30.72 -4.23
C ILE A 288 4.37 -31.22 -3.03
N ASN A 289 4.12 -30.36 -2.04
CA ASN A 289 3.28 -30.63 -0.89
C ASN A 289 1.84 -30.11 -1.03
N ASN A 290 1.38 -29.88 -2.27
CA ASN A 290 0.01 -29.43 -2.61
C ASN A 290 -0.38 -28.07 -2.03
N ILE A 291 0.59 -27.20 -1.78
CA ILE A 291 0.35 -25.80 -1.40
C ILE A 291 0.48 -24.97 -2.67
N ASP A 292 -0.60 -24.29 -3.04
CA ASP A 292 -0.63 -23.49 -4.27
C ASP A 292 0.01 -22.12 -4.03
N ILE A 293 0.61 -21.54 -5.09
CA ILE A 293 1.14 -20.17 -5.08
C ILE A 293 0.22 -19.27 -5.91
N SER A 294 -0.07 -18.10 -5.35
CA SER A 294 -0.70 -16.97 -6.03
C SER A 294 0.30 -15.83 -6.15
N LEU A 295 0.33 -15.16 -7.30
CA LEU A 295 1.06 -13.89 -7.46
C LEU A 295 0.14 -12.75 -7.06
N ASP A 296 0.56 -11.96 -6.08
CA ASP A 296 -0.18 -10.82 -5.57
C ASP A 296 0.34 -9.50 -6.16
N ASP A 297 -0.51 -8.48 -6.21
CA ASP A 297 -0.19 -7.13 -6.70
C ASP A 297 0.33 -7.06 -8.16
N PHE A 298 -0.09 -7.98 -9.04
CA PHE A 298 0.45 -8.07 -10.39
C PHE A 298 0.21 -6.78 -11.21
N GLY A 299 1.31 -6.23 -11.77
CA GLY A 299 1.30 -5.05 -12.63
C GLY A 299 1.67 -3.73 -11.94
N LYS A 300 1.89 -3.71 -10.62
CA LYS A 300 2.37 -2.54 -9.88
C LYS A 300 3.88 -2.33 -9.95
N SER A 301 4.64 -3.41 -9.80
CA SER A 301 6.10 -3.40 -9.85
C SER A 301 6.57 -3.85 -11.25
N TYR A 302 7.88 -3.76 -11.51
CA TYR A 302 8.47 -4.27 -12.75
C TYR A 302 8.36 -5.81 -12.77
N SER A 303 7.17 -6.32 -13.09
CA SER A 303 6.92 -7.75 -13.27
C SER A 303 7.63 -8.14 -14.55
N THR A 304 8.86 -8.64 -14.41
CA THR A 304 9.59 -9.19 -15.55
C THR A 304 8.91 -10.50 -15.95
N TYR A 305 8.64 -10.67 -17.25
CA TYR A 305 8.16 -11.93 -17.83
C TYR A 305 8.99 -13.14 -17.38
N ASP A 306 10.27 -12.93 -17.07
CA ASP A 306 11.18 -13.93 -16.49
C ASP A 306 10.66 -14.56 -15.19
N ARG A 307 9.88 -13.84 -14.38
CA ARG A 307 9.26 -14.37 -13.15
C ARG A 307 8.07 -15.28 -13.46
N LEU A 308 7.30 -14.95 -14.49
CA LEU A 308 6.16 -15.75 -14.93
C LEU A 308 6.61 -17.11 -15.49
N ASP A 309 7.81 -17.19 -16.04
CA ASP A 309 8.41 -18.43 -16.54
C ASP A 309 9.00 -19.31 -15.41
N ALA A 310 9.55 -18.69 -14.36
CA ALA A 310 10.28 -19.40 -13.31
C ALA A 310 9.40 -19.95 -12.17
N ILE A 311 8.27 -19.30 -11.85
CA ILE A 311 7.42 -19.65 -10.71
C ILE A 311 6.18 -20.40 -11.21
N PRO A 312 5.92 -21.65 -10.78
CA PRO A 312 4.67 -22.32 -11.08
C PRO A 312 3.57 -21.81 -10.13
N PHE A 313 2.80 -20.82 -10.57
CA PHE A 313 1.64 -20.30 -9.83
C PHE A 313 0.33 -20.76 -10.47
N LYS A 314 -0.76 -20.74 -9.69
CA LYS A 314 -2.11 -21.12 -10.16
C LYS A 314 -3.11 -19.97 -10.14
N GLU A 315 -2.73 -18.85 -9.55
CA GLU A 315 -3.58 -17.69 -9.34
C GLU A 315 -2.75 -16.39 -9.54
N ILE A 316 -3.35 -15.40 -10.19
CA ILE A 316 -2.86 -14.03 -10.30
C ILE A 316 -3.91 -13.12 -9.68
N LYS A 317 -3.49 -12.23 -8.76
CA LYS A 317 -4.34 -11.18 -8.22
C LYS A 317 -4.05 -9.86 -8.93
N ILE A 318 -5.08 -9.24 -9.48
CA ILE A 318 -5.03 -7.92 -10.08
C ILE A 318 -5.37 -6.91 -8.99
N ASP A 319 -4.43 -6.02 -8.70
CA ASP A 319 -4.58 -5.07 -7.62
C ASP A 319 -5.73 -4.07 -7.83
N LYS A 320 -6.31 -3.66 -6.70
CA LYS A 320 -7.39 -2.66 -6.64
C LYS A 320 -7.09 -1.34 -7.34
N SER A 321 -5.84 -0.89 -7.42
CA SER A 321 -5.48 0.38 -8.07
C SER A 321 -5.73 0.36 -9.58
N PHE A 322 -5.77 -0.82 -10.20
CA PHE A 322 -6.20 -0.97 -11.58
C PHE A 322 -7.69 -1.26 -11.70
N VAL A 323 -8.29 -1.94 -10.71
CA VAL A 323 -9.71 -2.37 -10.81
C VAL A 323 -10.68 -1.25 -10.42
N SER A 324 -10.34 -0.40 -9.44
CA SER A 324 -11.30 0.51 -8.79
C SER A 324 -11.89 1.58 -9.70
N ASP A 325 -11.18 1.97 -10.76
CA ASP A 325 -11.58 3.01 -11.73
C ASP A 325 -11.53 2.51 -13.19
N MET A 326 -11.44 1.19 -13.42
CA MET A 326 -11.31 0.64 -14.78
C MET A 326 -12.51 0.93 -15.69
N ASP A 327 -13.67 1.25 -15.13
CA ASP A 327 -14.88 1.60 -15.86
C ASP A 327 -14.81 3.01 -16.48
N ILE A 328 -13.98 3.90 -15.92
CA ILE A 328 -13.79 5.28 -16.38
C ILE A 328 -12.36 5.55 -16.88
N ASN A 329 -11.39 4.71 -16.52
CA ASN A 329 -10.00 4.84 -16.87
C ASN A 329 -9.61 3.78 -17.91
N HIS A 330 -9.52 4.21 -19.17
CA HIS A 330 -9.23 3.32 -20.30
C HIS A 330 -7.86 2.62 -20.17
N GLN A 331 -6.86 3.26 -19.58
CA GLN A 331 -5.56 2.63 -19.40
C GLN A 331 -5.63 1.47 -18.41
N HIS A 332 -6.34 1.66 -17.30
CA HIS A 332 -6.55 0.62 -16.31
C HIS A 332 -7.38 -0.53 -16.85
N TYR A 333 -8.43 -0.23 -17.63
CA TYR A 333 -9.18 -1.24 -18.40
C TYR A 333 -8.26 -2.12 -19.25
N LEU A 334 -7.36 -1.50 -20.05
CA LEU A 334 -6.44 -2.23 -20.93
C LEU A 334 -5.45 -3.11 -20.14
N ILE A 335 -4.97 -2.63 -18.98
CA ILE A 335 -4.12 -3.43 -18.09
C ILE A 335 -4.88 -4.67 -17.61
N VAL A 336 -6.07 -4.48 -17.05
CA VAL A 336 -6.93 -5.57 -16.55
C VAL A 336 -7.24 -6.58 -17.66
N GLU A 337 -7.68 -6.11 -18.84
CA GLU A 337 -7.96 -6.94 -20.02
C GLU A 337 -6.74 -7.76 -20.44
N SER A 338 -5.57 -7.11 -20.51
CA SER A 338 -4.33 -7.79 -20.92
C SER A 338 -3.88 -8.85 -19.92
N THR A 339 -4.04 -8.59 -18.61
CA THR A 339 -3.70 -9.54 -17.55
C THR A 339 -4.65 -10.73 -17.57
N ILE A 340 -5.95 -10.51 -17.74
CA ILE A 340 -6.94 -11.60 -17.87
C ILE A 340 -6.62 -12.47 -19.09
N ALA A 341 -6.35 -11.86 -20.25
CA ALA A 341 -6.03 -12.59 -21.46
C ALA A 341 -4.72 -13.39 -21.34
N LEU A 342 -3.72 -12.87 -20.64
CA LEU A 342 -2.48 -13.58 -20.35
C LEU A 342 -2.74 -14.79 -19.44
N ALA A 343 -3.46 -14.59 -18.35
CA ALA A 343 -3.80 -15.63 -17.39
C ALA A 343 -4.58 -16.80 -18.04
N GLN A 344 -5.56 -16.48 -18.89
CA GLN A 344 -6.30 -17.49 -19.66
C GLN A 344 -5.37 -18.34 -20.55
N LYS A 345 -4.39 -17.71 -21.23
CA LYS A 345 -3.41 -18.44 -22.05
C LYS A 345 -2.47 -19.32 -21.23
N MET A 346 -2.19 -18.91 -19.99
CA MET A 346 -1.37 -19.67 -19.04
C MET A 346 -2.20 -20.72 -18.26
N ASN A 347 -3.52 -20.75 -18.43
CA ASN A 347 -4.44 -21.60 -17.70
C ASN A 347 -4.32 -21.43 -16.17
N VAL A 348 -4.19 -20.17 -15.74
CA VAL A 348 -4.14 -19.75 -14.33
C VAL A 348 -5.36 -18.91 -14.01
N LYS A 349 -5.82 -18.96 -12.76
CA LYS A 349 -6.99 -18.21 -12.30
C LYS A 349 -6.66 -16.74 -12.10
N VAL A 350 -7.64 -15.87 -12.32
CA VAL A 350 -7.55 -14.44 -12.01
C VAL A 350 -8.48 -14.07 -10.87
N VAL A 351 -7.93 -13.38 -9.87
CA VAL A 351 -8.68 -12.70 -8.82
C VAL A 351 -8.56 -11.19 -9.05
N ALA A 352 -9.67 -10.50 -9.27
CA ALA A 352 -9.71 -9.05 -9.30
C ALA A 352 -10.00 -8.49 -7.90
N GLU A 353 -9.14 -7.64 -7.37
CA GLU A 353 -9.30 -7.01 -6.07
C GLU A 353 -9.94 -5.63 -6.14
N GLY A 354 -10.56 -5.19 -5.05
CA GLY A 354 -11.16 -3.84 -4.99
C GLY A 354 -12.41 -3.71 -5.84
N VAL A 355 -13.15 -4.80 -6.07
CA VAL A 355 -14.44 -4.73 -6.77
C VAL A 355 -15.50 -4.12 -5.85
N GLU A 356 -15.85 -2.86 -6.11
CA GLU A 356 -16.78 -2.08 -5.27
C GLU A 356 -18.16 -1.87 -5.92
N THR A 357 -18.28 -2.01 -7.24
CA THR A 357 -19.53 -1.74 -7.96
C THR A 357 -19.93 -2.89 -8.88
N ALA A 358 -21.24 -3.06 -9.07
CA ALA A 358 -21.79 -4.04 -10.01
C ALA A 358 -21.37 -3.76 -11.46
N ALA A 359 -21.08 -2.49 -11.80
CA ALA A 359 -20.57 -2.11 -13.12
C ALA A 359 -19.18 -2.70 -13.36
N ILE A 360 -18.26 -2.53 -12.41
CA ILE A 360 -16.91 -3.12 -12.46
C ILE A 360 -16.99 -4.65 -12.52
N ALA A 361 -17.82 -5.27 -11.67
CA ALA A 361 -18.03 -6.72 -11.69
C ALA A 361 -18.56 -7.23 -13.05
N GLY A 362 -19.48 -6.50 -13.67
CA GLY A 362 -20.00 -6.81 -14.99
C GLY A 362 -18.94 -6.73 -16.09
N ILE A 363 -18.07 -5.72 -16.05
CA ILE A 363 -16.94 -5.60 -16.99
C ILE A 363 -15.96 -6.76 -16.79
N LEU A 364 -15.57 -7.06 -15.56
CA LEU A 364 -14.66 -8.17 -15.24
C LEU A 364 -15.22 -9.52 -15.70
N SER A 365 -16.52 -9.76 -15.48
CA SER A 365 -17.20 -10.97 -15.95
C SER A 365 -17.20 -11.05 -17.48
N ALA A 366 -17.45 -9.94 -18.19
CA ALA A 366 -17.42 -9.89 -19.65
C ALA A 366 -16.02 -10.14 -20.23
N LEU A 367 -14.97 -9.72 -19.52
CA LEU A 367 -13.58 -10.00 -19.86
C LEU A 367 -13.17 -11.46 -19.57
N GLY A 368 -14.00 -12.23 -18.85
CA GLY A 368 -13.72 -13.60 -18.46
C GLY A 368 -12.79 -13.71 -17.25
N CYS A 369 -12.86 -12.75 -16.31
CA CYS A 369 -12.24 -12.87 -14.99
C CYS A 369 -12.95 -13.96 -14.18
N ASP A 370 -12.20 -14.79 -13.45
CA ASP A 370 -12.74 -15.94 -12.72
C ASP A 370 -13.38 -15.53 -11.38
N VAL A 371 -12.64 -14.73 -10.61
CA VAL A 371 -12.92 -14.48 -9.20
C VAL A 371 -12.80 -12.99 -8.89
N ALA A 372 -13.66 -12.49 -8.01
CA ALA A 372 -13.61 -11.13 -7.51
C ALA A 372 -13.53 -11.09 -5.98
N GLN A 373 -12.83 -10.09 -5.47
CA GLN A 373 -12.72 -9.76 -4.06
C GLN A 373 -12.92 -8.25 -3.89
N GLY A 374 -13.83 -7.83 -3.02
CA GLY A 374 -14.09 -6.41 -2.82
C GLY A 374 -15.36 -6.12 -2.03
N TYR A 375 -15.58 -4.84 -1.75
CA TYR A 375 -16.66 -4.39 -0.85
C TYR A 375 -18.05 -4.53 -1.47
N LEU A 376 -18.14 -4.76 -2.78
CA LEU A 376 -19.39 -5.18 -3.42
C LEU A 376 -19.96 -6.45 -2.76
N TYR A 377 -19.07 -7.39 -2.39
CA TYR A 377 -19.45 -8.67 -1.79
C TYR A 377 -19.33 -8.64 -0.27
N SER A 378 -18.15 -8.29 0.24
CA SER A 378 -17.95 -8.11 1.67
C SER A 378 -16.62 -7.39 1.98
N PRO A 379 -16.60 -6.52 3.01
CA PRO A 379 -15.35 -6.18 3.68
C PRO A 379 -14.74 -7.42 4.38
N PRO A 380 -13.49 -7.36 4.86
CA PRO A 380 -12.89 -8.43 5.65
C PRO A 380 -13.70 -8.72 6.93
N ILE A 381 -14.00 -9.98 7.19
CA ILE A 381 -14.85 -10.43 8.30
C ILE A 381 -13.99 -11.02 9.40
N GLU A 382 -14.13 -10.55 10.64
CA GLU A 382 -13.43 -11.17 11.78
C GLU A 382 -13.84 -12.64 11.93
N GLY A 383 -12.88 -13.54 12.21
CA GLY A 383 -13.11 -15.00 12.23
C GLY A 383 -14.30 -15.47 13.08
N ARG A 384 -14.64 -14.75 14.17
CA ARG A 384 -15.80 -15.07 15.02
C ARG A 384 -17.17 -14.89 14.34
N TYR A 385 -17.24 -14.09 13.27
CA TYR A 385 -18.47 -13.84 12.50
C TYR A 385 -18.50 -14.57 11.15
N LEU A 386 -17.42 -15.31 10.81
CA LEU A 386 -17.25 -15.89 9.49
C LEU A 386 -18.34 -16.90 9.12
N ILE A 387 -18.70 -17.81 10.04
CA ILE A 387 -19.69 -18.85 9.77
C ILE A 387 -21.10 -18.27 9.58
N ASP A 388 -21.47 -17.30 10.41
CA ASP A 388 -22.76 -16.63 10.30
C ASP A 388 -22.88 -15.88 8.96
N TRP A 389 -21.79 -15.19 8.55
CA TRP A 389 -21.74 -14.50 7.26
C TRP A 389 -21.88 -15.48 6.08
N ILE A 390 -21.19 -16.62 6.10
CA ILE A 390 -21.30 -17.65 5.04
C ILE A 390 -22.75 -18.13 4.92
N GLY A 391 -23.41 -18.42 6.04
CA GLY A 391 -24.80 -18.88 6.05
C GLY A 391 -25.77 -17.84 5.49
N GLN A 392 -25.56 -16.56 5.80
CA GLN A 392 -26.35 -15.46 5.25
C GLN A 392 -26.14 -15.32 3.74
N TYR A 393 -24.87 -15.24 3.30
CA TYR A 393 -24.53 -15.07 1.88
C TYR A 393 -25.07 -16.21 1.01
N GLN A 394 -24.89 -17.47 1.44
CA GLN A 394 -25.42 -18.62 0.71
C GLN A 394 -26.95 -18.63 0.64
N SER A 395 -27.63 -18.17 1.71
CA SER A 395 -29.09 -18.07 1.72
C SER A 395 -29.58 -17.00 0.75
N GLU A 396 -28.92 -15.85 0.68
CA GLU A 396 -29.26 -14.76 -0.24
C GLU A 396 -29.08 -15.17 -1.71
N LEU A 397 -28.02 -15.92 -2.03
CA LEU A 397 -27.82 -16.46 -3.37
C LEU A 397 -28.96 -17.38 -3.84
N VAL A 398 -29.48 -18.22 -2.95
CA VAL A 398 -30.58 -19.15 -3.27
C VAL A 398 -31.91 -18.41 -3.48
N HIS A 399 -32.13 -17.29 -2.80
CA HIS A 399 -33.38 -16.51 -2.89
C HIS A 399 -33.33 -15.39 -3.93
N GLY A 400 -32.15 -15.06 -4.45
CA GLY A 400 -31.92 -14.03 -5.48
C GLY A 400 -31.92 -14.55 -6.92
N GLN A 401 -31.94 -15.87 -7.13
CA GLN A 401 -32.19 -16.54 -8.41
C GLN A 401 -33.69 -16.82 -8.60
#